data_AF-A0A2A4IVT9-F1
#
_entry.id   AF-A0A2A4IVT9-F1
#
_cell.length_a   1.000
_cell.length_b   1.000
_cell.length_c   1.000
_cell.angle_alpha   90.00
_cell.angle_beta   90.00
_cell.angle_gamma   90.00
#
_symmetry.space_group_name_H-M   'P 1'
#
loop_
_entity.id
_entity.type
_entity.pdbx_description
1 polymer ?
#
loop_
_entity_poly.entity_id
_entity_poly.type
_entity_poly.pdbx_seq_one_letter_code
_entity_poly.pdbx_strand_id
1 'polypeptide(L)'
;MNQYIYVVGGYDGSQQLASVERYDTERDVWELVAPVHIARSALSLTVLDNKLYALGGYDGTSFLDIVEVYEPTTNTWSSGTALTSVRSGHASAVCYQHVAPAGEPSEALPTVIKKRARRPEPAPAPHAPAHDIPSANNIIGTLSNPRSPGDYL
;
A
#
# COMPACT_ATOMS: atom_id res chain seq x y z
N MET A 1 16.35 12.50 -0.23
CA MET A 1 15.29 12.05 0.70
C MET A 1 16.00 11.23 1.76
N ASN A 2 15.87 11.59 3.03
CA ASN A 2 16.57 10.85 4.08
C ASN A 2 15.80 9.54 4.31
N GLN A 3 16.44 8.41 4.06
CA GLN A 3 15.80 7.09 4.10
C GLN A 3 15.77 6.58 5.55
N TYR A 4 14.79 7.06 6.31
CA TYR A 4 14.55 6.62 7.68
C TYR A 4 13.30 5.73 7.74
N ILE A 5 13.40 4.57 8.39
CA ILE A 5 12.24 3.78 8.83
C ILE A 5 11.91 4.22 10.26
N TYR A 6 10.64 4.45 10.58
CA TYR A 6 10.20 4.83 11.94
C TYR A 6 9.35 3.72 12.56
N VAL A 7 9.63 3.42 13.83
CA VAL A 7 8.82 2.56 14.70
C VAL A 7 8.28 3.44 15.82
N VAL A 8 6.95 3.48 15.98
CA VAL A 8 6.25 4.37 16.91
C VAL A 8 5.41 3.53 17.88
N GLY A 9 5.70 3.63 19.17
CA GLY A 9 4.96 2.92 20.22
C GLY A 9 4.99 1.40 20.07
N GLY A 10 3.89 0.74 20.42
CA GLY A 10 3.77 -0.71 20.41
C GLY A 10 3.51 -1.31 21.79
N TYR A 11 3.86 -2.58 21.98
CA TYR A 11 3.69 -3.35 23.21
C TYR A 11 4.88 -4.30 23.37
N ASP A 12 5.56 -4.25 24.52
CA ASP A 12 6.80 -5.02 24.78
C ASP A 12 6.56 -6.41 25.43
N GLY A 13 5.30 -6.80 25.61
CA GLY A 13 4.92 -8.01 26.37
C GLY A 13 4.52 -7.72 27.83
N SER A 14 4.72 -6.49 28.30
CA SER A 14 4.32 -5.99 29.62
C SER A 14 3.40 -4.77 29.50
N GLN A 15 3.84 -3.75 28.79
CA GLN A 15 3.21 -2.42 28.73
C GLN A 15 3.22 -1.80 27.33
N GLN A 16 2.34 -0.84 27.14
CA GLN A 16 2.31 0.01 25.95
C GLN A 16 3.53 0.93 25.94
N LEU A 17 4.07 1.17 24.75
CA LEU A 17 5.27 1.99 24.56
C LEU A 17 4.93 3.40 24.07
N ALA A 18 5.66 4.38 24.59
CA ALA A 18 5.72 5.75 24.04
C ALA A 18 6.99 6.00 23.22
N SER A 19 7.95 5.07 23.26
CA SER A 19 9.22 5.18 22.53
C SER A 19 8.99 5.30 21.04
N VAL A 20 9.85 6.06 20.39
CA VAL A 20 9.93 6.17 18.94
C VAL A 20 11.38 6.01 18.54
N GLU A 21 11.61 5.09 17.62
CA GLU A 21 12.92 4.76 17.10
C GLU A 21 12.93 5.01 15.60
N ARG A 22 14.03 5.55 15.06
CA ARG A 22 14.28 5.56 13.62
C ARG A 22 15.47 4.69 13.30
N TYR A 23 15.39 3.99 12.18
CA TYR A 23 16.53 3.30 11.57
C TYR A 23 17.10 4.15 10.45
N ASP A 24 18.39 4.47 10.55
CA ASP A 24 19.18 5.11 9.52
C ASP A 24 19.70 4.04 8.55
N THR A 25 19.12 3.97 7.34
CA THR A 25 19.49 2.94 6.36
C THR A 25 20.86 3.16 5.72
N GLU A 26 21.47 4.35 5.87
CA GLU A 26 22.81 4.65 5.35
C GLU A 26 23.89 4.30 6.38
N ARG A 27 23.59 4.46 7.68
CA ARG A 27 24.51 4.20 8.79
C ARG A 27 24.31 2.85 9.50
N ASP A 28 23.25 2.10 9.18
CA ASP A 28 22.87 0.82 9.80
C ASP A 28 22.76 0.93 11.34
N VAL A 29 22.03 1.95 11.81
CA VAL A 29 21.83 2.20 13.24
C VAL A 29 20.38 2.56 13.56
N TRP A 30 19.92 2.10 14.72
CA TRP A 30 18.71 2.60 15.36
C TRP A 30 19.05 3.77 16.29
N GLU A 31 18.27 4.85 16.20
CA GLU A 31 18.38 6.04 17.02
C GLU A 31 17.02 6.35 17.66
N LEU A 32 17.00 6.61 18.96
CA LEU A 32 15.82 7.15 19.64
C LEU A 32 15.53 8.58 19.16
N VAL A 33 14.27 8.85 18.84
CA VAL A 33 13.75 10.19 18.57
C VAL A 33 12.73 10.58 19.64
N ALA A 34 12.07 11.73 19.52
CA ALA A 34 11.10 12.17 20.52
C ALA A 34 9.97 11.13 20.69
N PRO A 35 9.60 10.78 21.94
CA PRO A 35 8.50 9.87 22.20
C PRO A 35 7.15 10.54 21.89
N VAL A 36 6.13 9.72 21.60
CA VAL A 36 4.73 10.20 21.57
C VAL A 36 4.26 10.55 22.99
N HIS A 37 3.32 11.48 23.14
CA HIS A 37 2.88 11.95 24.46
C HIS A 37 2.09 10.88 25.24
N ILE A 38 1.40 9.98 24.55
CA ILE A 38 0.60 8.90 25.15
C ILE A 38 1.12 7.55 24.63
N ALA A 39 1.65 6.74 25.55
CA ALA A 39 2.09 5.37 25.27
C ALA A 39 0.93 4.54 24.71
N ARG A 40 1.12 3.90 23.55
CA ARG A 40 0.04 3.13 22.91
C ARG A 40 0.52 2.07 21.94
N SER A 41 -0.30 1.03 21.81
CA SER A 41 -0.18 -0.02 20.80
C SER A 41 -1.31 0.09 19.77
N ALA A 42 -1.18 -0.64 18.65
CA ALA A 42 -2.22 -0.78 17.61
C ALA A 42 -2.78 0.55 17.06
N LEU A 43 -1.96 1.62 17.09
CA LEU A 43 -2.14 2.85 16.34
C LEU A 43 -1.92 2.63 14.84
N SER A 44 -2.37 3.58 14.02
CA SER A 44 -2.02 3.65 12.60
C SER A 44 -1.03 4.78 12.32
N LEU A 45 -0.21 4.62 11.30
CA LEU A 45 0.80 5.60 10.88
C LEU A 45 0.58 6.02 9.43
N THR A 46 0.72 7.31 9.13
CA THR A 46 0.77 7.81 7.75
C THR A 46 1.78 8.95 7.61
N VAL A 47 2.44 9.03 6.46
CA VAL A 47 3.25 10.19 6.08
C VAL A 47 2.43 11.10 5.17
N LEU A 48 2.38 12.39 5.50
CA LEU A 48 1.78 13.46 4.70
C LEU A 48 2.67 14.70 4.82
N ASP A 49 2.99 15.35 3.70
CA ASP A 49 3.75 16.60 3.65
C ASP A 49 5.03 16.60 4.53
N ASN A 50 5.80 15.52 4.42
CA ASN A 50 7.03 15.23 5.18
C ASN A 50 6.89 15.10 6.71
N LYS A 51 5.66 15.02 7.24
CA LYS A 51 5.35 14.77 8.65
C LYS A 51 4.79 13.36 8.84
N LEU A 52 5.01 12.78 10.02
CA LEU A 52 4.47 11.46 10.39
C LEU A 52 3.29 11.65 11.35
N TYR A 53 2.15 11.03 11.02
CA TYR A 53 0.89 11.12 11.77
C TYR A 53 0.63 9.81 12.50
N ALA A 54 0.46 9.87 13.83
CA ALA A 54 0.15 8.74 14.71
C ALA A 54 -1.31 8.79 15.16
N LEU A 55 -2.13 7.89 14.64
CA LEU A 55 -3.59 7.94 14.68
C LEU A 55 -4.18 6.86 15.61
N GLY A 56 -5.01 7.27 16.58
CA GLY A 56 -5.71 6.39 17.50
C GLY A 56 -4.78 5.41 18.24
N GLY A 57 -5.29 4.23 18.58
CA GLY A 57 -4.56 3.16 19.25
C GLY A 57 -5.22 2.72 20.56
N TYR A 58 -4.44 2.04 21.41
CA TYR A 58 -4.85 1.54 22.73
C TYR A 58 -3.74 1.81 23.75
N ASP A 59 -4.05 2.46 24.86
CA ASP A 59 -3.09 2.88 25.91
C ASP A 59 -2.89 1.84 27.05
N GLY A 60 -3.52 0.67 26.94
CA GLY A 60 -3.58 -0.34 28.00
C GLY A 60 -4.85 -0.27 28.86
N THR A 61 -5.66 0.77 28.69
CA THR A 61 -6.95 0.97 29.39
C THR A 61 -8.09 1.21 28.40
N SER A 62 -7.93 2.17 27.47
CA SER A 62 -8.96 2.67 26.57
C SER A 62 -8.49 2.72 25.11
N PHE A 63 -9.44 2.62 24.19
CA PHE A 63 -9.19 2.98 22.79
C PHE A 63 -9.11 4.50 22.64
N LEU A 64 -8.25 4.97 21.73
CA LEU A 64 -7.95 6.37 21.55
C LEU A 64 -8.49 6.89 20.21
N ASP A 65 -8.87 8.17 20.20
CA ASP A 65 -9.18 9.00 19.03
C ASP A 65 -8.10 10.05 18.77
N ILE A 66 -7.08 10.17 19.63
CA ILE A 66 -6.02 11.16 19.53
C ILE A 66 -5.26 11.05 18.20
N VAL A 67 -4.75 12.20 17.75
CA VAL A 67 -3.84 12.31 16.62
C VAL A 67 -2.63 13.11 17.08
N GLU A 68 -1.44 12.59 16.81
CA GLU A 68 -0.20 13.33 17.01
C GLU A 68 0.59 13.42 15.70
N VAL A 69 1.29 14.53 15.52
CA VAL A 69 2.02 14.88 14.30
C VAL A 69 3.49 15.11 14.66
N TYR A 70 4.38 14.31 14.10
CA TYR A 70 5.82 14.44 14.26
C TYR A 70 6.40 15.36 13.19
N GLU A 71 7.22 16.31 13.63
CA GLU A 71 8.04 17.16 12.78
C GLU A 71 9.50 16.67 12.83
N PRO A 72 10.03 16.02 11.76
CA PRO A 72 11.38 15.49 11.76
C PRO A 72 12.48 16.55 11.85
N THR A 73 12.20 17.80 11.44
CA THR A 73 13.20 18.89 11.47
C THR A 73 13.45 19.43 12.88
N THR A 74 12.43 19.43 13.74
CA THR A 74 12.54 19.86 15.15
C THR A 74 12.66 18.70 16.12
N ASN A 75 12.43 17.45 15.67
CA ASN A 75 12.34 16.26 16.52
C ASN A 75 11.31 16.46 17.65
N THR A 76 10.07 16.81 17.28
CA THR A 76 8.97 17.04 18.24
C THR A 76 7.65 16.51 17.71
N TRP A 77 6.82 16.00 18.62
CA TRP A 77 5.41 15.72 18.36
C TRP A 77 4.53 16.93 18.74
N SER A 78 3.37 17.08 18.10
CA SER A 78 2.33 18.02 18.48
C SER A 78 0.93 17.40 18.29
N SER A 79 -0.07 17.89 19.03
CA SER A 79 -1.45 17.41 18.90
C SER A 79 -2.07 17.85 17.57
N GLY A 80 -2.65 16.91 16.83
CA GLY A 80 -3.48 17.15 15.66
C GLY A 80 -4.98 17.15 15.98
N THR A 81 -5.81 17.24 14.94
CA THR A 81 -7.27 17.07 15.06
C THR A 81 -7.61 15.61 15.36
N ALA A 82 -8.36 15.37 16.44
CA ALA A 82 -8.79 14.02 16.83
C ALA A 82 -9.68 13.34 15.77
N LEU A 83 -9.68 12.01 15.78
CA LEU A 83 -10.57 11.16 15.01
C LEU A 83 -12.02 11.33 15.49
N THR A 84 -13.00 11.10 14.61
CA THR A 84 -14.44 11.19 14.96
C THR A 84 -14.95 10.05 15.83
N SER A 85 -14.15 9.00 16.06
CA SER A 85 -14.44 7.93 17.03
C SER A 85 -13.15 7.18 17.37
N VAL A 86 -13.02 6.80 18.64
CA VAL A 86 -11.92 5.96 19.16
C VAL A 86 -11.77 4.66 18.38
N ARG A 87 -10.53 4.23 18.11
CA ARG A 87 -10.22 2.99 17.39
C ARG A 87 -8.77 2.55 17.51
N SER A 88 -8.56 1.24 17.46
CA SER A 88 -7.25 0.58 17.40
C SER A 88 -7.26 -0.50 16.31
N GLY A 89 -6.09 -1.00 15.90
CA GLY A 89 -5.95 -2.10 14.93
C GLY A 89 -6.44 -1.74 13.52
N HIS A 90 -6.41 -0.46 13.16
CA HIS A 90 -6.90 0.07 11.90
C HIS A 90 -5.75 0.46 10.96
N ALA A 91 -6.06 0.56 9.67
CA ALA A 91 -5.15 1.06 8.64
C ALA A 91 -5.52 2.50 8.24
N SER A 92 -4.52 3.27 7.82
CA SER A 92 -4.65 4.60 7.24
C SER A 92 -3.84 4.71 5.96
N ALA A 93 -4.29 5.57 5.04
CA ALA A 93 -3.60 5.85 3.79
C ALA A 93 -3.84 7.31 3.39
N VAL A 94 -2.87 7.91 2.71
CA VAL A 94 -3.02 9.22 2.06
C VAL A 94 -3.34 9.02 0.58
N CYS A 95 -4.32 9.77 0.10
CA CYS A 95 -4.64 9.88 -1.32
C CYS A 95 -4.74 11.37 -1.66
N TYR A 96 -3.86 11.84 -2.54
CA TYR A 96 -3.94 13.19 -3.07
C TYR A 96 -5.05 13.24 -4.12
N GLN A 97 -6.19 13.84 -3.76
CA GLN A 97 -7.21 14.17 -4.74
C GLN A 97 -6.73 15.36 -5.58
N HIS A 98 -6.66 15.18 -6.89
CA HIS A 98 -6.46 16.29 -7.81
C HIS A 98 -7.73 17.15 -7.82
N VAL A 99 -7.74 18.22 -7.03
CA VAL A 99 -8.76 19.26 -7.13
C VAL A 99 -8.56 19.96 -8.47
N ALA A 100 -9.37 19.58 -9.47
CA ALA A 100 -9.45 20.34 -10.71
C ALA A 100 -9.81 21.80 -10.37
N PRO A 101 -9.16 22.80 -11.00
CA PRO A 101 -9.44 24.20 -10.70
C PRO A 101 -10.93 24.49 -10.90
N ALA A 102 -11.57 25.05 -9.89
CA ALA A 102 -13.00 25.35 -9.91
C ALA A 102 -13.28 26.45 -10.96
N GLY A 103 -13.62 26.04 -12.19
CA GLY A 103 -13.84 27.00 -13.27
C GLY A 103 -14.06 26.45 -14.67
N GLU A 104 -13.67 25.21 -14.99
CA GLU A 104 -13.98 24.65 -16.32
C GLU A 104 -15.43 24.14 -16.37
N PRO A 105 -16.32 24.77 -17.17
CA PRO A 105 -17.64 24.19 -17.42
C PRO A 105 -17.45 22.88 -18.18
N SER A 106 -18.02 21.79 -17.64
CA SER A 106 -18.07 20.50 -18.33
C SER A 106 -18.76 20.67 -19.68
N GLU A 107 -17.97 20.74 -20.75
CA GLU A 107 -18.48 20.78 -22.12
C GLU A 107 -19.16 19.42 -22.36
N ALA A 108 -20.49 19.43 -22.35
CA ALA A 108 -21.27 18.21 -22.29
C ALA A 108 -20.98 17.33 -23.51
N LEU A 109 -20.29 16.20 -23.27
CA LEU A 109 -20.04 15.20 -24.31
C LEU A 109 -21.38 14.84 -24.99
N PRO A 110 -21.47 14.94 -26.33
CA PRO A 110 -22.74 14.76 -27.02
C PRO A 110 -23.23 13.32 -26.88
N THR A 111 -24.16 13.10 -25.94
CA THR A 111 -24.74 11.80 -25.63
C THR A 111 -25.76 11.39 -26.68
N VAL A 112 -25.28 11.10 -27.90
CA VAL A 112 -26.03 10.37 -28.93
C VAL A 112 -25.10 9.37 -29.61
N ILE A 113 -24.93 8.21 -28.97
CA ILE A 113 -24.38 7.03 -29.66
C ILE A 113 -25.44 6.55 -30.66
N LYS A 114 -25.35 7.00 -31.91
CA LYS A 114 -26.12 6.39 -33.00
C LYS A 114 -25.72 4.92 -33.09
N LYS A 115 -26.67 4.00 -32.92
CA LYS A 115 -26.44 2.55 -33.14
C LYS A 115 -25.86 2.38 -34.56
N ARG A 116 -24.59 1.97 -34.64
CA ARG A 116 -24.01 1.52 -35.91
C ARG A 116 -24.84 0.32 -36.38
N ALA A 117 -25.32 0.35 -37.62
CA ALA A 117 -25.92 -0.83 -38.24
C ALA A 117 -24.91 -1.99 -38.17
N ARG A 118 -25.41 -3.22 -38.03
CA ARG A 118 -24.54 -4.41 -38.04
C ARG A 118 -23.71 -4.39 -39.33
N ARG A 119 -22.39 -4.52 -39.19
CA ARG A 119 -21.52 -4.78 -40.36
C ARG A 119 -22.04 -6.06 -41.02
N PRO A 120 -22.29 -6.09 -42.34
CA PRO A 120 -22.66 -7.33 -43.01
C PRO A 120 -21.54 -8.35 -42.86
N GLU A 121 -21.91 -9.61 -42.69
CA GLU A 121 -20.98 -10.71 -42.54
C GLU A 121 -20.12 -10.84 -43.82
N PRO A 122 -18.78 -11.02 -43.70
CA PRO A 122 -17.94 -11.22 -44.86
C PRO A 122 -18.33 -12.52 -45.57
N ALA A 123 -18.30 -12.52 -46.91
CA ALA A 123 -18.58 -13.71 -47.70
C ALA A 123 -17.61 -14.85 -47.33
N PRO A 124 -18.06 -16.13 -47.33
CA PRO A 124 -17.21 -17.26 -47.04
C PRO A 124 -16.04 -17.31 -48.02
N ALA A 125 -14.82 -17.52 -47.49
CA ALA A 125 -13.62 -17.64 -48.30
C ALA A 125 -13.70 -18.87 -49.22
N PRO A 126 -13.15 -18.81 -50.46
CA PRO A 126 -13.07 -19.98 -51.32
C PRO A 126 -12.21 -21.08 -50.66
N HIS A 127 -12.67 -22.33 -50.75
CA HIS A 127 -11.93 -23.47 -50.23
C HIS A 127 -10.56 -23.59 -50.90
N ALA A 128 -9.49 -23.47 -50.12
CA ALA A 128 -8.14 -23.78 -50.59
C ALA A 128 -8.03 -25.30 -50.86
N PRO A 129 -7.26 -25.72 -51.88
CA PRO A 129 -7.01 -27.14 -52.12
C PRO A 129 -6.22 -27.74 -50.96
N ALA A 130 -6.51 -29.01 -50.65
CA ALA A 130 -5.78 -29.74 -49.62
C ALA A 130 -4.32 -29.92 -50.02
N HIS A 131 -3.41 -29.47 -49.15
CA HIS A 131 -2.00 -29.85 -49.19
C HIS A 131 -1.70 -30.72 -47.98
N ASP A 132 -1.02 -31.84 -48.22
CA ASP A 132 -0.81 -32.90 -47.24
C ASP A 132 -0.10 -32.41 -45.96
N ILE A 133 -0.58 -32.91 -44.82
CA ILE A 133 0.06 -32.69 -43.50
C ILE A 133 1.00 -33.87 -43.24
N PRO A 134 2.33 -33.67 -43.15
CA PRO A 134 3.23 -34.70 -42.64
C PRO A 134 2.98 -34.93 -41.14
N SER A 135 2.78 -36.19 -40.75
CA SER A 135 2.53 -36.57 -39.36
C SER A 135 3.73 -36.25 -38.45
N ALA A 136 3.52 -35.42 -37.44
CA ALA A 136 4.52 -35.10 -36.42
C ALA A 136 4.54 -36.11 -35.25
N ASN A 137 4.47 -37.40 -35.54
CA ASN A 137 4.83 -38.45 -34.59
C ASN A 137 6.35 -38.67 -34.62
N ASN A 138 7.09 -37.99 -33.73
CA ASN A 138 8.35 -38.48 -33.10
C ASN A 138 9.11 -37.38 -32.32
N ILE A 139 8.60 -36.96 -31.15
CA ILE A 139 9.46 -36.53 -30.03
C ILE A 139 8.82 -36.97 -28.70
N ILE A 140 9.19 -38.16 -28.21
CA ILE A 140 9.06 -38.51 -26.78
C ILE A 140 10.38 -39.13 -26.31
N GLY A 141 10.97 -38.50 -25.30
CA GLY A 141 11.85 -39.09 -24.29
C GLY A 141 11.82 -38.16 -23.06
N THR A 142 11.38 -38.57 -21.87
CA THR A 142 12.09 -39.41 -20.87
C THR A 142 13.51 -38.88 -20.57
N LEU A 143 14.01 -38.64 -19.35
CA LEU A 143 13.60 -38.67 -17.91
C LEU A 143 14.61 -37.74 -17.16
N SER A 144 14.48 -37.24 -15.91
CA SER A 144 13.45 -37.23 -14.85
C SER A 144 13.80 -36.18 -13.79
N ASN A 145 12.85 -35.75 -12.94
CA ASN A 145 13.09 -34.85 -11.79
C ASN A 145 13.30 -35.63 -10.48
N PRO A 146 14.35 -35.35 -9.69
CA PRO A 146 14.36 -35.62 -8.26
C PRO A 146 14.56 -34.35 -7.40
N ARG A 147 13.64 -34.13 -6.45
CA ARG A 147 13.89 -33.27 -5.27
C ARG A 147 14.83 -33.99 -4.32
N SER A 148 15.66 -33.24 -3.58
CA SER A 148 16.29 -33.69 -2.33
C SER A 148 16.04 -32.67 -1.22
N PRO A 149 15.52 -33.09 -0.05
CA PRO A 149 15.40 -32.23 1.13
C PRO A 149 16.50 -32.49 2.16
N GLY A 150 17.03 -31.40 2.74
CA GLY A 150 17.75 -31.43 4.01
C GLY A 150 19.27 -31.53 3.93
N ASP A 151 19.93 -30.49 4.43
CA ASP A 151 21.19 -30.59 5.16
C ASP A 151 21.05 -29.73 6.43
N TYR A 152 21.07 -30.39 7.59
CA TYR A 152 21.17 -29.77 8.91
C TYR A 152 22.59 -30.00 9.43
N LEU A 153 23.36 -28.93 9.65
CA LEU A 153 24.42 -28.83 10.66
C LEU A 153 24.52 -27.36 11.13
#